data_AF-A0AA85JME7-F1
#
_entry.id   AF-A0AA85JME7-F1
#
_cell.length_a   1.000
_cell.length_b   1.000
_cell.length_c   1.000
_cell.angle_alpha   90.00
_cell.angle_beta   90.00
_cell.angle_gamma   90.00
#
_symmetry.space_group_name_H-M   'P 1'
#
loop_
_entity.id
_entity.type
_entity.pdbx_description
1 polymer ?
#
loop_
_entity_poly.entity_id
_entity_poly.type
_entity_poly.pdbx_seq_one_letter_code
_entity_poly.pdbx_strand_id
1 'polypeptide(L)'
;MWLIFCLITVSYAIPVDFPCYDETWLYSNETGKCYKAILGAQKLTFANAAIACRTHLQSVSQVSVNLLQFADENEADSVVKMLSQNGYRETVWLGANRSDPKQPFLWYMDGTTASFSYVSWSEGTKTGDCIDFVYSTQPVTGTNKWTVIKTIDNKPCDLTRSFICEHKVPLCKNPQGGFNSTTMVMKPVIMAPGSIVQAVCSPGTFKDTSASTNRLSGFDVDLSLPESSYKCTGIRLNSSEQPQDPLKYQPQLFYSGYTLAPCSPVRCDQKQLESMIPKNAKLVSARNRITDQVFGSHQVNQFYSYGNIISIRCNPGYLFNDRTTEKSVSCELASGSATVGKYRGYSGTVLPLPTECQEATCLYEQAVIQSDSNMQPYFIVVRSTIDVVNLTRHAGVPYPRGTVIRYFCKDGYESINQNSELNITCGDYGQWIPQLVGCIARIEKVPVSLTGRFQSAPEEAESATKLSSIMFIMVFIFLGLILILDLATIGRDFKQIKSNIKLQKRRINHSKNKSKMG
;
A
#
# COMPACT_ATOMS: atom_id res chain seq x y z
N MET A 1 -22.98 55.42 -44.15
CA MET A 1 -21.59 55.16 -43.75
C MET A 1 -21.61 54.09 -42.66
N TRP A 2 -21.49 52.81 -43.04
CA TRP A 2 -21.44 51.67 -42.11
C TRP A 2 -19.97 51.35 -41.84
N LEU A 3 -19.52 51.54 -40.61
CA LEU A 3 -18.17 51.20 -40.16
C LEU A 3 -18.18 49.74 -39.67
N ILE A 4 -17.62 48.86 -40.47
CA ILE A 4 -17.32 47.47 -40.10
C ILE A 4 -16.11 47.51 -39.17
N PHE A 5 -16.32 47.22 -37.89
CA PHE A 5 -15.24 46.91 -36.95
C PHE A 5 -14.69 45.52 -37.28
N CYS A 6 -13.60 45.48 -38.04
CA CYS A 6 -12.75 44.29 -38.11
C CYS A 6 -12.07 44.11 -36.75
N LEU A 7 -12.58 43.18 -35.94
CA LEU A 7 -11.85 42.62 -34.80
C LEU A 7 -10.65 41.84 -35.34
N ILE A 8 -9.48 42.49 -35.33
CA ILE A 8 -8.20 41.83 -35.53
C ILE A 8 -7.95 40.99 -34.27
N THR A 9 -8.22 39.69 -34.34
CA THR A 9 -7.74 38.74 -33.34
C THR A 9 -6.23 38.69 -33.45
N VAL A 10 -5.52 39.27 -32.48
CA VAL A 10 -4.07 39.14 -32.37
C VAL A 10 -3.78 37.67 -32.05
N SER A 11 -3.31 36.93 -33.05
CA SER A 11 -2.79 35.57 -32.87
C SER A 11 -1.45 35.68 -32.15
N TYR A 12 -1.45 35.52 -30.84
CA TYR A 12 -0.20 35.35 -30.09
C TYR A 12 0.39 33.99 -30.43
N ALA A 13 1.63 33.99 -30.95
CA ALA A 13 2.37 32.77 -31.19
C ALA A 13 2.75 32.15 -29.83
N ILE A 14 2.26 30.94 -29.58
CA ILE A 14 2.49 30.20 -28.33
C ILE A 14 4.02 30.08 -28.10
N PRO A 15 4.55 30.47 -26.93
CA PRO A 15 5.95 30.26 -26.58
C PRO A 15 6.33 28.79 -26.77
N VAL A 16 7.44 28.56 -27.47
CA VAL A 16 7.90 27.20 -27.84
C VAL A 16 8.19 26.34 -26.61
N ASP A 17 8.46 26.97 -25.47
CA ASP A 17 8.75 26.39 -24.17
C ASP A 17 7.51 26.16 -23.28
N PHE A 18 6.33 26.63 -23.69
CA PHE A 18 5.11 26.46 -22.92
C PHE A 18 4.51 25.04 -23.09
N PRO A 19 4.23 24.27 -22.01
CA PRO A 19 3.90 22.84 -22.10
C PRO A 19 2.40 22.48 -22.18
N CYS A 20 1.48 23.42 -21.97
CA CYS A 20 0.03 23.17 -22.07
C CYS A 20 -0.51 23.35 -23.50
N TYR A 21 -1.71 22.88 -23.80
CA TYR A 21 -2.26 22.92 -25.16
C TYR A 21 -2.14 24.29 -25.87
N ASP A 22 -2.50 25.37 -25.19
CA ASP A 22 -2.36 26.77 -25.63
C ASP A 22 -2.25 27.71 -24.41
N GLU A 23 -1.97 28.99 -24.65
CA GLU A 23 -1.80 30.02 -23.61
C GLU A 23 -3.03 30.26 -22.72
N THR A 24 -4.20 29.74 -23.08
CA THR A 24 -5.41 29.87 -22.24
C THR A 24 -5.42 28.88 -21.08
N TRP A 25 -4.47 27.95 -21.04
CA TRP A 25 -4.23 27.07 -19.91
C TRP A 25 -3.23 27.69 -18.93
N LEU A 26 -3.42 27.42 -17.65
CA LEU A 26 -2.50 27.80 -16.60
C LEU A 26 -1.55 26.63 -16.31
N TYR A 27 -0.25 26.88 -16.38
CA TYR A 27 0.77 25.87 -16.10
C TYR A 27 1.33 26.00 -14.68
N SER A 28 1.54 24.87 -13.99
CA SER A 28 2.24 24.81 -12.71
C SER A 28 3.41 23.83 -12.79
N ASN A 29 4.63 24.34 -12.66
CA ASN A 29 5.85 23.52 -12.56
C ASN A 29 5.98 22.80 -11.19
N GLU A 30 5.22 23.23 -10.17
CA GLU A 30 5.17 22.57 -8.87
C GLU A 30 4.40 21.24 -8.94
N THR A 31 3.33 21.20 -9.75
CA THR A 31 2.47 20.01 -9.90
C THR A 31 2.72 19.24 -11.20
N GLY A 32 3.36 19.86 -12.19
CA GLY A 32 3.51 19.29 -13.53
C GLY A 32 2.17 19.11 -14.25
N LYS A 33 1.22 20.01 -13.98
CA LYS A 33 -0.13 19.98 -14.54
C LYS A 33 -0.47 21.31 -15.21
N CYS A 34 -1.39 21.21 -16.16
CA CYS A 34 -2.02 22.31 -16.86
C CYS A 34 -3.48 22.37 -16.43
N TYR A 35 -3.97 23.56 -16.13
CA TYR A 35 -5.32 23.79 -15.63
C TYR A 35 -6.09 24.74 -16.53
N LYS A 36 -7.35 24.44 -16.80
CA LYS A 36 -8.27 25.31 -17.52
C LYS A 36 -9.51 25.55 -16.67
N ALA A 37 -9.61 26.76 -16.15
CA ALA A 37 -10.75 27.17 -15.35
C ALA A 37 -11.96 27.49 -16.25
N ILE A 38 -13.09 26.83 -15.99
CA ILE A 38 -14.37 27.07 -16.66
C ILE A 38 -15.34 27.60 -15.61
N LEU A 39 -15.54 28.91 -15.64
CA LEU A 39 -16.14 29.68 -14.55
C LEU A 39 -17.40 30.44 -15.01
N GLY A 40 -18.15 31.00 -14.07
CA GLY A 40 -19.23 31.94 -14.34
C GLY A 40 -20.46 31.31 -15.01
N ALA A 41 -20.80 31.72 -16.24
CA ALA A 41 -22.03 31.29 -16.92
C ALA A 41 -22.01 29.82 -17.42
N GLN A 42 -20.85 29.17 -17.39
CA GLN A 42 -20.64 27.81 -17.91
C GLN A 42 -20.71 26.73 -16.82
N LYS A 43 -21.47 26.96 -15.75
CA LYS A 43 -21.61 26.00 -14.63
C LYS A 43 -22.33 24.74 -15.09
N LEU A 44 -21.81 23.58 -14.72
CA LEU A 44 -22.34 22.28 -15.10
C LEU A 44 -22.56 21.37 -13.89
N THR A 45 -23.46 20.40 -14.04
CA THR A 45 -23.57 19.25 -13.12
C THR A 45 -22.27 18.45 -13.12
N PHE A 46 -21.97 17.73 -12.04
CA PHE A 46 -20.73 16.95 -11.93
C PHE A 46 -20.45 16.06 -13.15
N ALA A 47 -21.45 15.27 -13.57
CA ALA A 47 -21.31 14.36 -14.71
C ALA A 47 -21.01 15.11 -16.02
N ASN A 48 -21.73 16.21 -16.29
CA ASN A 48 -21.51 17.03 -17.48
C ASN A 48 -20.16 17.75 -17.45
N ALA A 49 -19.72 18.24 -16.28
CA ALA A 49 -18.38 18.83 -16.12
C ALA A 49 -17.27 17.80 -16.39
N ALA A 50 -17.41 16.59 -15.86
CA ALA A 50 -16.48 15.49 -16.10
C ALA A 50 -16.44 15.06 -17.59
N ILE A 51 -17.58 15.08 -18.27
CA ILE A 51 -17.64 14.85 -19.73
C ILE A 51 -16.95 15.99 -20.47
N ALA A 52 -17.28 17.25 -20.15
CA ALA A 52 -16.72 18.42 -20.79
C ALA A 52 -15.18 18.43 -20.74
N CYS A 53 -14.59 18.14 -19.57
CA CYS A 53 -13.15 18.00 -19.44
C CYS A 53 -12.59 16.88 -20.30
N ARG A 54 -13.17 15.66 -20.22
CA ARG A 54 -12.69 14.51 -20.99
C ARG A 54 -12.73 14.72 -22.48
N THR A 55 -13.71 15.47 -22.99
CA THR A 55 -13.86 15.75 -24.42
C THR A 55 -13.10 16.98 -24.89
N HIS A 56 -12.57 17.80 -23.99
CA HIS A 56 -12.01 19.12 -24.31
C HIS A 56 -10.90 19.08 -25.37
N LEU A 57 -10.03 18.07 -25.31
CA LEU A 57 -8.89 17.90 -26.23
C LEU A 57 -9.00 16.65 -27.13
N GLN A 58 -10.11 15.92 -27.13
CA GLN A 58 -10.20 14.62 -27.83
C GLN A 58 -10.00 14.69 -29.34
N SER A 59 -10.32 15.82 -29.96
CA SER A 59 -10.14 16.03 -31.41
C SER A 59 -8.68 16.28 -31.81
N VAL A 60 -7.83 16.66 -30.85
CA VAL A 60 -6.47 17.17 -31.10
C VAL A 60 -5.37 16.40 -30.38
N SER A 61 -5.71 15.73 -29.27
CA SER A 61 -4.76 15.01 -28.43
C SER A 61 -5.41 13.78 -27.78
N GLN A 62 -4.59 12.79 -27.47
CA GLN A 62 -4.98 11.63 -26.66
C GLN A 62 -4.66 11.84 -25.17
N VAL A 63 -4.24 13.04 -24.76
CA VAL A 63 -3.97 13.35 -23.36
C VAL A 63 -5.24 13.19 -22.52
N SER A 64 -5.12 12.57 -21.35
CA SER A 64 -6.23 12.44 -20.42
C SER A 64 -6.47 13.79 -19.73
N VAL A 65 -7.61 14.41 -20.02
CA VAL A 65 -8.08 15.63 -19.38
C VAL A 65 -9.20 15.27 -18.40
N ASN A 66 -9.07 15.67 -17.14
CA ASN A 66 -9.99 15.29 -16.08
C ASN A 66 -10.42 16.50 -15.25
N LEU A 67 -11.40 16.32 -14.36
CA LEU A 67 -11.68 17.32 -13.33
C LEU A 67 -10.50 17.44 -12.37
N LEU A 68 -10.38 18.61 -11.75
CA LEU A 68 -9.37 18.93 -10.74
C LEU A 68 -9.17 17.80 -9.72
N GLN A 69 -7.92 17.43 -9.50
CA GLN A 69 -7.50 16.43 -8.52
C GLN A 69 -6.19 16.88 -7.88
N PHE A 70 -6.09 16.76 -6.56
CA PHE A 70 -4.83 16.92 -5.83
C PHE A 70 -4.63 15.76 -4.85
N ALA A 71 -3.41 15.22 -4.82
CA ALA A 71 -3.09 14.03 -4.02
C ALA A 71 -2.65 14.38 -2.59
N ASP A 72 -2.07 15.56 -2.40
CA ASP A 72 -1.49 15.99 -1.13
C ASP A 72 -1.66 17.51 -0.90
N GLU A 73 -1.18 17.97 0.26
CA GLU A 73 -1.28 19.36 0.66
C GLU A 73 -0.53 20.31 -0.27
N ASN A 74 0.63 19.89 -0.79
CA ASN A 74 1.44 20.72 -1.67
C ASN A 74 0.70 20.94 -3.00
N GLU A 75 0.14 19.87 -3.59
CA GLU A 75 -0.68 20.01 -4.80
C GLU A 75 -1.89 20.93 -4.56
N ALA A 76 -2.57 20.79 -3.41
CA ALA A 76 -3.69 21.65 -3.06
C ALA A 76 -3.27 23.13 -2.92
N ASP A 77 -2.13 23.40 -2.29
CA ASP A 77 -1.59 24.75 -2.13
C ASP A 77 -1.15 25.36 -3.46
N SER A 78 -0.51 24.58 -4.34
CA SER A 78 -0.16 25.00 -5.69
C SER A 78 -1.41 25.38 -6.50
N VAL A 79 -2.50 24.62 -6.37
CA VAL A 79 -3.78 24.93 -7.01
C VAL A 79 -4.36 26.23 -6.44
N VAL A 80 -4.39 26.40 -5.11
CA VAL A 80 -4.91 27.64 -4.51
C VAL A 80 -4.08 28.86 -4.91
N LYS A 81 -2.76 28.74 -4.92
CA LYS A 81 -1.84 29.79 -5.38
C LYS A 81 -2.18 30.20 -6.80
N MET A 82 -2.34 29.23 -7.70
CA MET A 82 -2.74 29.47 -9.08
C MET A 82 -4.11 30.16 -9.18
N LEU A 83 -5.13 29.66 -8.49
CA LEU A 83 -6.47 30.26 -8.51
C LEU A 83 -6.48 31.68 -7.98
N SER A 84 -5.78 31.92 -6.87
CA SER A 84 -5.64 33.22 -6.23
C SER A 84 -4.96 34.25 -7.13
N GLN A 85 -3.86 33.88 -7.79
CA GLN A 85 -3.13 34.75 -8.71
C GLN A 85 -3.96 35.16 -9.93
N ASN A 86 -4.93 34.33 -10.33
CA ASN A 86 -5.81 34.59 -11.46
C ASN A 86 -7.19 35.15 -11.03
N GLY A 87 -7.37 35.48 -9.74
CA GLY A 87 -8.60 36.08 -9.21
C GLY A 87 -9.81 35.13 -9.15
N TYR A 88 -9.59 33.82 -9.20
CA TYR A 88 -10.66 32.83 -9.22
C TYR A 88 -11.07 32.43 -7.81
N ARG A 89 -12.25 32.87 -7.34
CA ARG A 89 -12.77 32.59 -5.99
C ARG A 89 -14.04 31.74 -5.96
N GLU A 90 -14.47 31.20 -7.10
CA GLU A 90 -15.68 30.39 -7.17
C GLU A 90 -15.46 28.99 -6.57
N THR A 91 -16.53 28.42 -6.01
CA THR A 91 -16.57 27.01 -5.63
C THR A 91 -16.59 26.13 -6.87
N VAL A 92 -15.69 25.15 -6.93
CA VAL A 92 -15.50 24.29 -8.10
C VAL A 92 -15.75 22.83 -7.78
N TRP A 93 -16.13 22.04 -8.79
CA TRP A 93 -16.13 20.58 -8.67
C TRP A 93 -14.72 20.04 -8.46
N LEU A 94 -14.57 19.13 -7.48
CA LEU A 94 -13.39 18.30 -7.33
C LEU A 94 -13.68 16.91 -7.93
N GLY A 95 -12.75 16.34 -8.68
CA GLY A 95 -12.93 15.14 -9.49
C GLY A 95 -13.08 13.82 -8.73
N ALA A 96 -13.73 13.80 -7.57
CA ALA A 96 -14.05 12.58 -6.83
C ALA A 96 -15.55 12.46 -6.57
N ASN A 97 -16.05 11.23 -6.60
CA ASN A 97 -17.44 10.90 -6.28
C ASN A 97 -17.53 9.52 -5.62
N ARG A 98 -18.68 9.20 -5.04
CA ARG A 98 -19.01 7.87 -4.52
C ARG A 98 -20.31 7.37 -5.13
N SER A 99 -20.58 6.08 -5.01
CA SER A 99 -21.84 5.47 -5.47
C SER A 99 -22.94 5.47 -4.42
N ASP A 100 -22.57 5.47 -3.14
CA ASP A 100 -23.48 5.44 -1.99
C ASP A 100 -22.80 6.08 -0.76
N PRO A 101 -23.55 6.64 0.21
CA PRO A 101 -22.97 7.24 1.42
C PRO A 101 -22.06 6.34 2.25
N LYS A 102 -22.17 5.02 2.16
CA LYS A 102 -21.31 4.07 2.88
C LYS A 102 -20.00 3.77 2.15
N GLN A 103 -19.86 4.18 0.90
CA GLN A 103 -18.66 3.95 0.09
C GLN A 103 -17.68 5.12 0.20
N PRO A 104 -16.37 4.86 0.10
CA PRO A 104 -15.39 5.93 0.04
C PRO A 104 -15.56 6.76 -1.25
N PHE A 105 -15.16 8.02 -1.20
CA PHE A 105 -14.98 8.82 -2.41
C PHE A 105 -13.81 8.26 -3.20
N LEU A 106 -14.03 8.07 -4.50
CA LEU A 106 -13.01 7.60 -5.43
C LEU A 106 -12.69 8.70 -6.43
N TRP A 107 -11.40 8.85 -6.74
CA TRP A 107 -10.97 9.73 -7.82
C TRP A 107 -11.51 9.21 -9.15
N TYR A 108 -12.13 10.11 -9.93
CA TYR A 108 -12.75 9.76 -11.21
C TYR A 108 -11.71 9.31 -12.26
N MET A 109 -10.44 9.68 -12.08
CA MET A 109 -9.35 9.38 -13.02
C MET A 109 -8.85 7.92 -12.92
N ASP A 110 -8.59 7.44 -11.70
CA ASP A 110 -7.90 6.18 -11.45
C ASP A 110 -8.65 5.23 -10.51
N GLY A 111 -9.81 5.64 -9.98
CA GLY A 111 -10.61 4.85 -9.06
C GLY A 111 -9.99 4.65 -7.69
N THR A 112 -8.89 5.35 -7.38
CA THR A 112 -8.24 5.26 -6.06
C THR A 112 -9.03 6.06 -5.03
N THR A 113 -8.94 5.63 -3.77
CA THR A 113 -9.63 6.31 -2.66
C THR A 113 -9.09 7.72 -2.48
N ALA A 114 -9.99 8.71 -2.51
CA ALA A 114 -9.66 10.09 -2.23
C ALA A 114 -9.42 10.29 -0.72
N SER A 115 -8.28 10.91 -0.39
CA SER A 115 -7.88 11.21 0.99
C SER A 115 -7.64 12.70 1.14
N PHE A 116 -8.24 13.28 2.18
CA PHE A 116 -8.22 14.73 2.44
C PHE A 116 -7.74 15.05 3.86
N SER A 117 -6.86 14.21 4.44
CA SER A 117 -6.36 14.39 5.82
C SER A 117 -5.61 15.71 6.07
N TYR A 118 -5.30 16.45 5.01
CA TYR A 118 -4.59 17.74 5.01
C TYR A 118 -5.51 18.95 4.73
N VAL A 119 -6.82 18.74 4.59
CA VAL A 119 -7.81 19.81 4.39
C VAL A 119 -8.97 19.62 5.34
N SER A 120 -9.53 20.71 5.86
CA SER A 120 -10.81 20.68 6.56
C SER A 120 -11.89 20.18 5.60
N TRP A 121 -12.36 18.95 5.82
CA TRP A 121 -13.38 18.33 4.98
C TRP A 121 -14.49 17.68 5.80
N SER A 122 -15.68 17.54 5.22
CA SER A 122 -16.86 17.04 5.95
C SER A 122 -16.82 15.55 6.32
N GLU A 123 -15.69 14.87 6.18
CA GLU A 123 -15.49 13.44 6.45
C GLU A 123 -16.48 12.51 5.74
N GLY A 124 -17.10 12.99 4.66
CA GLY A 124 -18.13 12.24 3.96
C GLY A 124 -19.47 12.12 4.71
N THR A 125 -19.64 12.79 5.85
CA THR A 125 -20.80 12.70 6.76
C THR A 125 -22.02 13.48 6.29
N LYS A 126 -21.82 14.48 5.44
CA LYS A 126 -22.90 15.30 4.85
C LYS A 126 -23.56 14.56 3.67
N THR A 127 -24.80 14.94 3.38
CA THR A 127 -25.56 14.39 2.24
C THR A 127 -24.94 14.82 0.90
N GLY A 128 -24.97 13.93 -0.08
CA GLY A 128 -24.37 14.12 -1.40
C GLY A 128 -23.22 13.17 -1.69
N ASP A 129 -23.08 12.83 -2.97
CA ASP A 129 -22.14 11.82 -3.47
C ASP A 129 -21.06 12.41 -4.38
N CYS A 130 -21.02 13.73 -4.49
CA CYS A 130 -19.98 14.51 -5.14
C CYS A 130 -19.38 15.50 -4.15
N ILE A 131 -18.18 16.01 -4.43
CA ILE A 131 -17.51 16.98 -3.56
C ILE A 131 -17.12 18.24 -4.31
N ASP A 132 -17.32 19.38 -3.66
CA ASP A 132 -16.84 20.67 -4.12
C ASP A 132 -15.64 21.15 -3.31
N PHE A 133 -14.84 22.01 -3.94
CA PHE A 133 -13.66 22.63 -3.37
C PHE A 133 -13.78 24.15 -3.44
N VAL A 134 -13.44 24.81 -2.33
CA VAL A 134 -13.34 26.27 -2.24
C VAL A 134 -12.18 26.64 -1.33
N TYR A 135 -11.56 27.78 -1.61
CA TYR A 135 -10.62 28.41 -0.68
C TYR A 135 -11.12 29.78 -0.27
N SER A 136 -10.77 30.19 0.95
CA SER A 136 -11.05 31.50 1.49
C SER A 136 -9.82 32.04 2.24
N THR A 137 -9.78 33.35 2.46
CA THR A 137 -8.72 33.99 3.25
C THR A 137 -9.31 34.47 4.57
N GLN A 138 -8.70 34.08 5.69
CA GLN A 138 -9.10 34.54 7.02
C GLN A 138 -7.94 35.27 7.72
N PRO A 139 -8.23 36.31 8.52
CA PRO A 139 -7.20 36.96 9.32
C PRO A 139 -6.74 36.03 10.44
N VAL A 140 -5.43 35.98 10.69
CA VAL A 140 -4.86 35.23 11.82
C VAL A 140 -4.94 36.11 13.06
N THR A 141 -5.79 35.72 14.02
CA THR A 141 -6.07 36.46 15.26
C THR A 141 -4.79 36.90 15.96
N GLY A 142 -4.69 38.20 16.26
CA GLY A 142 -3.53 38.79 16.93
C GLY A 142 -2.34 39.10 16.01
N THR A 143 -2.50 38.97 14.69
CA THR A 143 -1.46 39.32 13.70
C THR A 143 -2.05 40.08 12.51
N ASN A 144 -1.20 40.79 11.76
CA ASN A 144 -1.56 41.37 10.46
C ASN A 144 -1.48 40.35 9.30
N LYS A 145 -1.37 39.05 9.60
CA LYS A 145 -1.21 38.00 8.61
C LYS A 145 -2.58 37.42 8.24
N TRP A 146 -2.70 37.04 6.97
CA TRP A 146 -3.84 36.30 6.44
C TRP A 146 -3.44 34.85 6.23
N THR A 147 -4.35 33.94 6.52
CA THR A 147 -4.19 32.52 6.23
C THR A 147 -5.19 32.10 5.16
N VAL A 148 -4.80 31.11 4.36
CA VAL A 148 -5.65 30.48 3.36
C VAL A 148 -6.30 29.28 3.99
N ILE A 149 -7.63 29.21 3.91
CA ILE A 149 -8.41 28.06 4.37
C ILE A 149 -8.97 27.36 3.15
N LYS A 150 -8.62 26.08 3.02
CA LYS A 150 -9.13 25.13 2.04
C LYS A 150 -10.34 24.42 2.65
N THR A 151 -11.42 24.26 1.90
CA THR A 151 -12.62 23.54 2.38
C THR A 151 -13.12 22.60 1.30
N ILE A 152 -13.41 21.36 1.71
CA ILE A 152 -14.02 20.34 0.85
C ILE A 152 -15.32 19.88 1.49
N ASP A 153 -16.41 19.92 0.73
CA ASP A 153 -17.75 19.61 1.23
C ASP A 153 -18.50 18.66 0.30
N ASN A 154 -19.31 17.79 0.89
CA ASN A 154 -20.23 16.94 0.13
C ASN A 154 -21.36 17.78 -0.46
N LYS A 155 -21.74 17.47 -1.69
CA LYS A 155 -22.84 18.08 -2.42
C LYS A 155 -23.61 17.06 -3.26
N PRO A 156 -24.91 17.29 -3.48
CA PRO A 156 -25.66 16.60 -4.52
C PRO A 156 -25.01 16.81 -5.91
N CYS A 157 -24.88 15.72 -6.68
CA CYS A 157 -24.17 15.73 -7.97
C CYS A 157 -24.92 16.47 -9.10
N ASP A 158 -26.20 16.73 -8.90
CA ASP A 158 -27.12 17.45 -9.79
C ASP A 158 -27.03 18.97 -9.67
N LEU A 159 -26.34 19.50 -8.64
CA LEU A 159 -26.03 20.93 -8.55
C LEU A 159 -25.16 21.38 -9.72
N THR A 160 -25.27 22.64 -10.12
CA THR A 160 -24.35 23.23 -11.10
C THR A 160 -23.24 23.99 -10.38
N ARG A 161 -21.99 23.70 -10.75
CA ARG A 161 -20.80 24.40 -10.24
C ARG A 161 -19.85 24.75 -11.36
N SER A 162 -18.97 25.69 -11.06
CA SER A 162 -17.80 25.95 -11.89
C SER A 162 -16.87 24.75 -11.79
N PHE A 163 -15.96 24.59 -12.74
CA PHE A 163 -15.08 23.44 -12.75
C PHE A 163 -13.75 23.79 -13.40
N ILE A 164 -12.74 23.02 -13.05
CA ILE A 164 -11.40 23.16 -13.61
C ILE A 164 -11.06 21.83 -14.25
N CYS A 165 -10.68 21.89 -15.51
CA CYS A 165 -10.11 20.76 -16.20
C CYS A 165 -8.60 20.76 -16.02
N GLU A 166 -8.02 19.60 -15.75
CA GLU A 166 -6.58 19.42 -15.64
C GLU A 166 -6.07 18.34 -16.59
N HIS A 167 -4.83 18.49 -17.05
CA HIS A 167 -4.07 17.40 -17.66
C HIS A 167 -2.62 17.45 -17.21
N LYS A 168 -1.96 16.29 -17.17
CA LYS A 168 -0.54 16.16 -16.84
C LYS A 168 0.32 16.52 -18.05
N VAL A 169 1.52 17.06 -17.81
CA VAL A 169 2.53 17.26 -18.85
C VAL A 169 3.62 16.18 -18.77
N PRO A 170 4.31 15.87 -19.88
CA PRO A 170 5.48 15.02 -19.83
C PRO A 170 6.56 15.60 -18.89
N LEU A 171 6.97 14.82 -17.90
CA LEU A 171 8.03 15.18 -16.95
C LEU A 171 9.41 14.78 -17.48
N CYS A 172 10.46 15.45 -17.01
CA CYS A 172 11.82 14.99 -17.22
C CYS A 172 12.05 13.66 -16.49
N LYS A 173 12.80 12.75 -17.13
CA LYS A 173 13.12 11.41 -16.62
C LYS A 173 14.62 11.15 -16.76
N ASN A 174 15.09 10.05 -16.18
CA ASN A 174 16.45 9.53 -16.31
C ASN A 174 17.55 10.56 -15.90
N PRO A 175 17.55 11.00 -14.64
CA PRO A 175 18.58 11.92 -14.15
C PRO A 175 19.99 11.32 -14.32
N GLN A 176 20.84 12.06 -15.03
CA GLN A 176 22.26 11.72 -15.22
C GLN A 176 23.08 11.98 -13.94
N GLY A 177 24.38 11.68 -13.96
CA GLY A 177 25.28 12.01 -12.85
C GLY A 177 25.25 11.02 -11.69
N GLY A 178 24.72 9.80 -11.88
CA GLY A 178 24.76 8.73 -10.86
C GLY A 178 23.61 8.77 -9.85
N PHE A 179 22.47 9.41 -10.20
CA PHE A 179 21.29 9.43 -9.35
C PHE A 179 20.77 8.01 -9.08
N ASN A 180 20.54 7.69 -7.81
CA ASN A 180 19.98 6.41 -7.38
C ASN A 180 18.64 6.64 -6.67
N SER A 181 17.54 6.25 -7.30
CA SER A 181 16.18 6.42 -6.77
C SER A 181 15.90 5.64 -5.48
N THR A 182 16.79 4.71 -5.08
CA THR A 182 16.66 3.95 -3.84
C THR A 182 17.24 4.71 -2.64
N THR A 183 18.24 5.55 -2.87
CA THR A 183 18.97 6.25 -1.80
C THR A 183 18.87 7.77 -1.91
N MET A 184 18.31 8.30 -2.99
CA MET A 184 18.15 9.74 -3.25
C MET A 184 16.72 10.10 -3.61
N VAL A 185 16.34 11.32 -3.28
CA VAL A 185 15.09 11.97 -3.68
C VAL A 185 15.37 13.32 -4.32
N MET A 186 14.52 13.71 -5.26
CA MET A 186 14.53 15.06 -5.81
C MET A 186 13.75 16.00 -4.90
N LYS A 187 14.25 17.22 -4.74
CA LYS A 187 13.56 18.32 -4.06
C LYS A 187 13.49 19.56 -4.96
N PRO A 188 12.30 20.02 -5.37
CA PRO A 188 11.00 19.36 -5.21
C PRO A 188 10.93 17.99 -5.93
N VAL A 189 9.94 17.17 -5.55
CA VAL A 189 9.83 15.76 -5.99
C VAL A 189 9.54 15.63 -7.49
N ILE A 190 8.84 16.60 -8.06
CA ILE A 190 8.42 16.61 -9.46
C ILE A 190 9.43 17.38 -10.30
N MET A 191 9.97 16.74 -11.34
CA MET A 191 10.83 17.36 -12.36
C MET A 191 10.00 17.80 -13.57
N ALA A 192 9.12 18.77 -13.37
CA ALA A 192 8.31 19.31 -14.45
C ALA A 192 9.07 20.36 -15.28
N PRO A 193 8.75 20.58 -16.56
CA PRO A 193 9.36 21.64 -17.36
C PRO A 193 9.33 23.01 -16.65
N GLY A 194 10.43 23.76 -16.70
CA GLY A 194 10.60 25.02 -15.98
C GLY A 194 10.89 24.87 -14.48
N SER A 195 11.12 23.65 -13.97
CA SER A 195 11.56 23.43 -12.59
C SER A 195 13.08 23.29 -12.49
N ILE A 196 13.62 23.72 -11.35
CA ILE A 196 14.96 23.34 -10.88
C ILE A 196 14.77 22.46 -9.65
N VAL A 197 15.37 21.29 -9.66
CA VAL A 197 15.33 20.34 -8.54
C VAL A 197 16.75 20.01 -8.08
N GLN A 198 16.87 19.62 -6.81
CA GLN A 198 18.11 19.15 -6.24
C GLN A 198 17.98 17.69 -5.83
N ALA A 199 18.95 16.87 -6.23
CA ALA A 199 19.12 15.53 -5.70
C ALA A 199 19.70 15.63 -4.29
N VAL A 200 18.97 15.05 -3.33
CA VAL A 200 19.40 14.97 -1.93
C VAL A 200 19.26 13.54 -1.44
N CYS A 201 20.03 13.17 -0.43
CA CYS A 201 19.90 11.86 0.20
C CYS A 201 18.51 11.68 0.81
N SER A 202 17.94 10.50 0.61
CA SER A 202 16.65 10.11 1.18
C SER A 202 16.71 10.11 2.70
N PRO A 203 15.58 10.30 3.40
CA PRO A 203 15.53 10.18 4.86
C PRO A 203 16.18 8.88 5.34
N GLY A 204 17.10 8.98 6.30
CA GLY A 204 17.86 7.82 6.80
C GLY A 204 19.05 7.40 5.95
N THR A 205 19.46 8.24 5.00
CA THR A 205 20.74 8.14 4.31
C THR A 205 21.49 9.47 4.41
N PHE A 206 22.81 9.44 4.23
CA PHE A 206 23.66 10.62 4.30
C PHE A 206 24.65 10.66 3.14
N LYS A 207 25.05 11.88 2.76
CA LYS A 207 25.99 12.11 1.66
C LYS A 207 27.36 11.59 2.06
N ASP A 208 27.92 10.67 1.27
CA ASP A 208 29.31 10.27 1.44
C ASP A 208 30.22 11.42 0.99
N THR A 209 31.18 11.81 1.84
CA THR A 209 32.10 12.92 1.56
C THR A 209 33.14 12.60 0.50
N SER A 210 33.18 11.36 0.01
CA SER A 210 34.15 10.85 -0.97
C SER A 210 33.87 11.22 -2.43
N ALA A 211 32.88 12.07 -2.72
CA ALA A 211 32.51 12.43 -4.08
C ALA A 211 33.57 13.29 -4.77
N SER A 212 33.89 12.93 -6.02
CA SER A 212 34.79 13.71 -6.85
C SER A 212 34.16 15.09 -7.13
N THR A 213 34.93 16.16 -6.94
CA THR A 213 34.56 17.53 -7.32
C THR A 213 34.66 17.78 -8.83
N ASN A 214 34.96 16.75 -9.62
CA ASN A 214 35.15 16.89 -11.05
C ASN A 214 33.81 17.18 -11.73
N ARG A 215 33.77 18.32 -12.41
CA ARG A 215 32.63 18.76 -13.20
C ARG A 215 32.79 18.26 -14.63
N LEU A 216 31.87 17.43 -15.07
CA LEU A 216 31.78 16.95 -16.44
C LEU A 216 31.30 18.08 -17.36
N SER A 217 31.69 17.99 -18.64
CA SER A 217 31.18 18.83 -19.72
C SER A 217 30.38 17.98 -20.71
N GLY A 218 29.41 18.58 -21.37
CA GLY A 218 28.56 17.89 -22.35
C GLY A 218 27.37 18.74 -22.78
N PHE A 219 26.64 18.28 -23.79
CA PHE A 219 25.46 18.99 -24.33
C PHE A 219 24.32 19.11 -23.30
N ASP A 220 24.24 18.18 -22.34
CA ASP A 220 23.22 18.17 -21.29
C ASP A 220 23.68 18.83 -19.98
N VAL A 221 24.84 19.52 -19.99
CA VAL A 221 25.40 20.19 -18.81
C VAL A 221 25.05 21.67 -18.82
N ASP A 222 24.38 22.13 -17.77
CA ASP A 222 24.14 23.56 -17.52
C ASP A 222 25.08 24.05 -16.41
N LEU A 223 26.08 24.85 -16.82
CA LEU A 223 27.14 25.33 -15.94
C LEU A 223 26.65 26.37 -14.91
N SER A 224 25.45 26.93 -15.10
CA SER A 224 24.83 27.87 -14.16
C SER A 224 24.22 27.18 -12.93
N LEU A 225 24.00 25.87 -13.00
CA LEU A 225 23.34 25.13 -11.92
C LEU A 225 24.30 24.84 -10.75
N PRO A 226 23.81 24.92 -9.50
CA PRO A 226 24.56 24.52 -8.33
C PRO A 226 24.76 23.00 -8.27
N GLU A 227 25.68 22.55 -7.42
CA GLU A 227 25.98 21.12 -7.25
C GLU A 227 24.70 20.30 -6.95
N SER A 228 24.67 19.08 -7.50
CA SER A 228 23.56 18.13 -7.33
C SER A 228 22.21 18.63 -7.85
N SER A 229 22.21 19.66 -8.70
CA SER A 229 20.99 20.26 -9.23
C SER A 229 20.75 19.91 -10.70
N TYR A 230 19.48 19.87 -11.03
CA TYR A 230 18.93 19.54 -12.34
C TYR A 230 17.93 20.61 -12.73
N LYS A 231 17.86 20.90 -14.03
CA LYS A 231 16.90 21.82 -14.61
C LYS A 231 16.13 21.07 -15.69
N CYS A 232 14.82 21.00 -15.51
CA CYS A 232 13.95 20.45 -16.53
C CYS A 232 13.46 21.59 -17.42
N THR A 233 13.69 21.48 -18.72
CA THR A 233 13.14 22.38 -19.74
C THR A 233 12.40 21.53 -20.77
N GLY A 234 12.00 22.13 -21.88
CA GLY A 234 11.53 21.38 -23.03
C GLY A 234 11.15 22.31 -24.16
N ILE A 235 10.94 21.71 -25.32
CA ILE A 235 10.51 22.40 -26.53
C ILE A 235 9.43 21.60 -27.23
N ARG A 236 8.59 22.29 -27.99
CA ARG A 236 7.68 21.65 -28.93
C ARG A 236 8.40 21.35 -30.24
N LEU A 237 8.31 20.10 -30.69
CA LEU A 237 8.70 19.74 -32.04
C LEU A 237 7.66 20.30 -33.02
N ASN A 238 8.08 21.28 -33.82
CA ASN A 238 7.31 22.08 -34.79
C ASN A 238 6.54 23.25 -34.18
N SER A 239 7.14 24.44 -34.15
CA SER A 239 6.45 25.70 -33.83
C SER A 239 5.56 26.15 -34.99
N SER A 240 4.36 25.58 -35.12
CA SER A 240 3.31 26.20 -35.93
C SER A 240 2.48 27.14 -35.04
N GLU A 241 1.94 28.22 -35.60
CA GLU A 241 1.01 29.15 -34.91
C GLU A 241 -0.31 28.51 -34.43
N GLN A 242 -0.51 27.20 -34.63
CA GLN A 242 -1.72 26.48 -34.28
C GLN A 242 -1.57 25.75 -32.94
N PRO A 243 -2.64 25.64 -32.12
CA PRO A 243 -2.65 24.81 -30.92
C PRO A 243 -2.23 23.37 -31.22
N GLN A 244 -1.39 22.79 -30.36
CA GLN A 244 -0.78 21.48 -30.62
C GLN A 244 -0.96 20.50 -29.47
N ASP A 245 -1.00 19.22 -29.84
CA ASP A 245 -1.05 18.08 -28.92
C ASP A 245 -0.01 18.22 -27.77
N PRO A 246 -0.43 18.36 -26.51
CA PRO A 246 0.46 18.46 -25.35
C PRO A 246 1.42 17.27 -25.21
N LEU A 247 1.05 16.09 -25.74
CA LEU A 247 1.90 14.90 -25.71
C LEU A 247 3.14 15.02 -26.61
N LYS A 248 3.19 16.02 -27.50
CA LYS A 248 4.36 16.29 -28.35
C LYS A 248 5.38 17.20 -27.69
N TYR A 249 5.10 17.74 -26.50
CA TYR A 249 6.09 18.49 -25.74
C TYR A 249 7.24 17.57 -25.32
N GLN A 250 8.47 17.92 -25.69
CA GLN A 250 9.65 17.10 -25.39
C GLN A 250 10.42 17.70 -24.22
N PRO A 251 10.31 17.12 -23.02
CA PRO A 251 11.09 17.57 -21.88
C PRO A 251 12.57 17.22 -22.09
N GLN A 252 13.44 18.16 -21.75
CA GLN A 252 14.89 18.01 -21.80
C GLN A 252 15.46 18.28 -20.40
N LEU A 253 16.30 17.37 -19.92
CA LEU A 253 16.90 17.46 -18.60
C LEU A 253 18.34 17.92 -18.71
N PHE A 254 18.65 19.02 -18.04
CA PHE A 254 20.02 19.50 -17.86
C PHE A 254 20.45 19.24 -16.42
N TYR A 255 21.73 19.00 -16.20
CA TYR A 255 22.30 18.83 -14.87
C TYR A 255 23.55 19.66 -14.69
N SER A 256 23.92 19.89 -13.44
CA SER A 256 25.06 20.74 -13.05
C SER A 256 26.44 20.29 -13.54
N GLY A 257 26.57 19.08 -14.09
CA GLY A 257 27.84 18.49 -14.51
C GLY A 257 28.57 17.74 -13.40
N TYR A 258 28.20 17.92 -12.12
CA TYR A 258 28.82 17.20 -11.01
C TYR A 258 28.34 15.76 -10.94
N THR A 259 29.25 14.84 -10.59
CA THR A 259 28.88 13.48 -10.24
C THR A 259 28.26 13.51 -8.84
N LEU A 260 27.09 12.88 -8.68
CA LEU A 260 26.43 12.81 -7.38
C LEU A 260 27.23 11.93 -6.42
N ALA A 261 27.45 12.47 -5.23
CA ALA A 261 27.98 11.70 -4.12
C ALA A 261 27.04 10.54 -3.78
N PRO A 262 27.55 9.31 -3.58
CA PRO A 262 26.70 8.21 -3.14
C PRO A 262 26.09 8.53 -1.77
N CYS A 263 24.83 8.12 -1.58
CA CYS A 263 24.16 8.22 -0.29
C CYS A 263 24.26 6.89 0.44
N SER A 264 24.86 6.92 1.62
CA SER A 264 25.06 5.75 2.48
C SER A 264 23.95 5.65 3.52
N PRO A 265 23.44 4.45 3.85
CA PRO A 265 22.39 4.29 4.84
C PRO A 265 22.90 4.62 6.24
N VAL A 266 22.08 5.33 7.02
CA VAL A 266 22.31 5.51 8.45
C VAL A 266 22.24 4.15 9.12
N ARG A 267 23.15 3.93 10.06
CA ARG A 267 23.31 2.68 10.80
C ARG A 267 23.27 2.96 12.29
N CYS A 268 22.56 2.12 13.02
CA CYS A 268 22.64 2.08 14.47
C CYS A 268 23.94 1.37 14.91
N ASP A 269 24.35 1.60 16.15
CA ASP A 269 25.60 1.05 16.68
C ASP A 269 25.57 -0.49 16.71
N GLN A 270 26.56 -1.12 16.10
CA GLN A 270 26.65 -2.58 16.04
C GLN A 270 26.96 -3.18 17.42
N LYS A 271 27.88 -2.59 18.18
CA LYS A 271 28.26 -3.09 19.52
C LYS A 271 27.10 -2.98 20.49
N GLN A 272 26.30 -1.92 20.36
CA GLN A 272 25.07 -1.77 21.13
C GLN A 272 24.09 -2.91 20.85
N LEU A 273 23.89 -3.28 19.57
CA LEU A 273 23.04 -4.42 19.20
C LEU A 273 23.54 -5.73 19.78
N GLU A 274 24.84 -6.00 19.65
CA GLU A 274 25.47 -7.20 20.19
C GLU A 274 25.30 -7.29 21.71
N SER A 275 25.45 -6.16 22.42
CA SER A 275 25.23 -6.08 23.87
C SER A 275 23.77 -6.23 24.32
N MET A 276 22.81 -6.02 23.41
CA MET A 276 21.38 -6.15 23.69
C MET A 276 20.89 -7.59 23.56
N ILE A 277 21.68 -8.51 22.99
CA ILE A 277 21.28 -9.91 22.81
C ILE A 277 21.33 -10.61 24.18
N PRO A 278 20.19 -11.09 24.72
CA PRO A 278 20.19 -11.82 25.98
C PRO A 278 20.97 -13.13 25.88
N LYS A 279 21.50 -13.62 27.00
CA LYS A 279 22.00 -15.00 27.09
C LYS A 279 20.87 -15.97 26.71
N ASN A 280 21.23 -17.03 25.98
CA ASN A 280 20.28 -18.00 25.40
C ASN A 280 19.33 -17.40 24.35
N ALA A 281 19.72 -16.33 23.66
CA ALA A 281 19.00 -15.77 22.53
C ALA A 281 19.89 -15.60 21.30
N LYS A 282 19.27 -15.32 20.15
CA LYS A 282 19.96 -15.03 18.89
C LYS A 282 19.17 -14.06 18.02
N LEU A 283 19.89 -13.38 17.14
CA LEU A 283 19.31 -12.63 16.03
C LEU A 283 18.79 -13.61 14.97
N VAL A 284 17.54 -13.45 14.55
CA VAL A 284 16.91 -14.38 13.58
C VAL A 284 16.67 -13.75 12.22
N SER A 285 16.20 -12.50 12.19
CA SER A 285 15.87 -11.80 10.97
C SER A 285 15.85 -10.29 11.19
N ALA A 286 15.92 -9.54 10.10
CA ALA A 286 15.55 -8.14 10.07
C ALA A 286 14.67 -7.84 8.85
N ARG A 287 13.73 -6.90 8.98
CA ARG A 287 12.89 -6.41 7.88
C ARG A 287 12.96 -4.91 7.81
N ASN A 288 13.31 -4.36 6.65
CA ASN A 288 13.24 -2.93 6.42
C ASN A 288 11.79 -2.50 6.21
N ARG A 289 11.30 -1.50 6.96
CA ARG A 289 9.92 -1.01 6.85
C ARG A 289 9.69 -0.08 5.65
N ILE A 290 10.76 0.44 5.06
CA ILE A 290 10.71 1.41 3.97
C ILE A 290 10.82 0.68 2.62
N THR A 291 11.74 -0.28 2.52
CA THR A 291 11.99 -1.03 1.29
C THR A 291 11.33 -2.41 1.26
N ASP A 292 10.71 -2.83 2.36
CA ASP A 292 10.16 -4.18 2.57
C ASP A 292 11.14 -5.34 2.39
N GLN A 293 12.44 -5.05 2.29
CA GLN A 293 13.49 -6.06 2.20
C GLN A 293 13.60 -6.87 3.50
N VAL A 294 13.82 -8.17 3.38
CA VAL A 294 13.97 -9.10 4.49
C VAL A 294 15.38 -9.70 4.47
N PHE A 295 16.03 -9.69 5.62
CA PHE A 295 17.37 -10.19 5.85
C PHE A 295 17.31 -11.40 6.76
N GLY A 296 17.98 -12.48 6.36
CA GLY A 296 18.10 -13.70 7.17
C GLY A 296 19.26 -13.63 8.16
N SER A 297 19.37 -14.65 9.01
CA SER A 297 20.42 -14.77 10.05
C SER A 297 21.86 -14.79 9.52
N HIS A 298 22.08 -14.94 8.22
CA HIS A 298 23.40 -14.90 7.58
C HIS A 298 23.80 -13.48 7.13
N GLN A 299 22.90 -12.49 7.22
CA GLN A 299 23.09 -11.11 6.77
C GLN A 299 23.04 -10.13 7.95
N VAL A 300 23.62 -10.52 9.09
CA VAL A 300 23.58 -9.72 10.34
C VAL A 300 24.16 -8.32 10.15
N ASN A 301 25.14 -8.16 9.24
CA ASN A 301 25.71 -6.86 8.88
C ASN A 301 24.69 -5.86 8.30
N GLN A 302 23.54 -6.33 7.82
CA GLN A 302 22.47 -5.46 7.33
C GLN A 302 21.47 -5.07 8.43
N PHE A 303 21.42 -5.79 9.55
CA PHE A 303 20.33 -5.69 10.54
C PHE A 303 20.23 -4.30 11.15
N TYR A 304 21.37 -3.67 11.44
CA TYR A 304 21.46 -2.37 12.10
C TYR A 304 21.31 -1.17 11.15
N SER A 305 20.75 -1.37 9.94
CA SER A 305 20.43 -0.26 9.03
C SER A 305 19.14 0.44 9.45
N TYR A 306 19.06 1.75 9.21
CA TYR A 306 17.88 2.55 9.50
C TYR A 306 16.61 1.99 8.83
N GLY A 307 15.51 2.01 9.58
CA GLY A 307 14.21 1.49 9.15
C GLY A 307 14.06 -0.02 9.31
N ASN A 308 15.11 -0.74 9.73
CA ASN A 308 15.01 -2.16 10.03
C ASN A 308 14.34 -2.43 11.37
N ILE A 309 13.40 -3.36 11.36
CA ILE A 309 12.92 -4.09 12.55
C ILE A 309 13.75 -5.35 12.65
N ILE A 310 14.40 -5.56 13.78
CA ILE A 310 15.31 -6.66 14.08
C ILE A 310 14.62 -7.57 15.08
N SER A 311 14.56 -8.86 14.77
CA SER A 311 13.97 -9.88 15.62
C SER A 311 15.06 -10.61 16.42
N ILE A 312 14.87 -10.62 17.75
CA ILE A 312 15.70 -11.31 18.74
C ILE A 312 14.84 -12.42 19.34
N ARG A 313 15.27 -13.66 19.17
CA ARG A 313 14.52 -14.84 19.60
C ARG A 313 15.30 -15.63 20.64
N CYS A 314 14.65 -16.03 21.73
CA CYS A 314 15.22 -16.99 22.66
C CYS A 314 15.45 -18.34 21.96
N ASN A 315 16.49 -19.05 22.37
CA ASN A 315 16.77 -20.41 21.91
C ASN A 315 15.63 -21.35 22.34
N PRO A 316 15.41 -22.46 21.62
CA PRO A 316 14.43 -23.47 22.04
C PRO A 316 14.64 -23.89 23.49
N GLY A 317 13.57 -23.95 24.28
CA GLY A 317 13.63 -24.21 25.71
C GLY A 317 13.81 -22.98 26.58
N TYR A 318 13.83 -21.76 26.01
CA TYR A 318 13.94 -20.50 26.74
C TYR A 318 12.89 -19.47 26.31
N LEU A 319 12.48 -18.60 27.24
CA LEU A 319 11.48 -17.55 27.05
C LEU A 319 11.92 -16.23 27.68
N PHE A 320 11.37 -15.12 27.20
CA PHE A 320 11.45 -13.83 27.88
C PHE A 320 10.62 -13.83 29.18
N ASN A 321 10.85 -12.84 30.06
CA ASN A 321 10.14 -12.73 31.35
C ASN A 321 8.61 -12.67 31.22
N ASP A 322 8.11 -12.11 30.11
CA ASP A 322 6.68 -12.08 29.79
C ASP A 322 6.22 -13.29 28.97
N ARG A 323 7.03 -14.35 28.96
CA ARG A 323 6.78 -15.66 28.35
C ARG A 323 6.65 -15.64 26.83
N THR A 324 7.11 -14.59 26.16
CA THR A 324 7.24 -14.58 24.69
C THR A 324 8.52 -15.27 24.25
N THR A 325 8.56 -15.75 23.00
CA THR A 325 9.75 -16.37 22.41
C THR A 325 10.61 -15.36 21.64
N GLU A 326 10.02 -14.24 21.24
CA GLU A 326 10.63 -13.24 20.37
C GLU A 326 10.33 -11.82 20.85
N LYS A 327 11.30 -10.93 20.67
CA LYS A 327 11.19 -9.48 20.83
C LYS A 327 11.72 -8.80 19.58
N SER A 328 11.26 -7.58 19.34
CA SER A 328 11.66 -6.82 18.16
C SER A 328 12.16 -5.43 18.55
N VAL A 329 13.25 -5.00 17.93
CA VAL A 329 13.82 -3.66 18.09
C VAL A 329 13.93 -2.97 16.74
N SER A 330 13.74 -1.68 16.70
CA SER A 330 13.76 -0.86 15.48
C SER A 330 15.00 0.03 15.49
N CYS A 331 15.74 0.09 14.37
CA CYS A 331 16.79 1.08 14.18
C CYS A 331 16.19 2.37 13.60
N GLU A 332 16.13 3.43 14.41
CA GLU A 332 15.47 4.69 14.07
C GLU A 332 16.44 5.87 14.14
N LEU A 333 16.03 7.04 13.65
CA LEU A 333 16.81 8.26 13.82
C LEU A 333 16.70 8.80 15.25
N ALA A 334 17.82 9.32 15.76
CA ALA A 334 17.82 10.08 17.00
C ALA A 334 16.97 11.36 16.83
N SER A 335 16.30 11.79 17.90
CA SER A 335 15.44 12.98 17.87
C SER A 335 16.24 14.21 17.42
N GLY A 336 15.79 14.87 16.36
CA GLY A 336 16.46 16.05 15.78
C GLY A 336 17.70 15.74 14.93
N SER A 337 18.03 14.47 14.66
CA SER A 337 19.14 14.09 13.78
C SER A 337 18.66 13.42 12.50
N ALA A 338 19.32 13.73 11.38
CA ALA A 338 19.13 13.06 10.10
C ALA A 338 20.14 11.93 9.84
N THR A 339 21.18 11.80 10.68
CA THR A 339 22.35 10.96 10.40
C THR A 339 22.72 10.00 11.53
N VAL A 340 22.17 10.19 12.73
CA VAL A 340 22.49 9.36 13.90
C VAL A 340 21.38 8.35 14.15
N GLY A 341 21.72 7.05 14.11
CA GLY A 341 20.81 5.95 14.42
C GLY A 341 20.76 5.62 15.92
N LYS A 342 19.58 5.24 16.42
CA LYS A 342 19.35 4.76 17.78
C LYS A 342 18.31 3.63 17.79
N TYR A 343 18.55 2.61 18.60
CA TYR A 343 17.56 1.55 18.79
C TYR A 343 16.38 2.00 19.64
N ARG A 344 15.19 1.57 19.23
CA ARG A 344 13.95 1.68 20.01
C ARG A 344 13.25 0.33 20.07
N GLY A 345 12.49 0.11 21.14
CA GLY A 345 11.64 -1.06 21.24
C GLY A 345 10.52 -1.01 20.19
N TYR A 346 10.18 -2.16 19.61
CA TYR A 346 9.13 -2.28 18.60
C TYR A 346 8.08 -3.31 19.03
N SER A 347 6.83 -3.13 18.58
CA SER A 347 5.71 -4.04 18.84
C SER A 347 5.53 -4.39 20.34
N GLY A 348 5.59 -3.38 21.21
CA GLY A 348 5.44 -3.54 22.66
C GLY A 348 6.71 -3.98 23.40
N THR A 349 7.84 -4.15 22.70
CA THR A 349 9.14 -4.37 23.34
C THR A 349 9.58 -3.11 24.08
N VAL A 350 10.01 -3.25 25.34
CA VAL A 350 10.59 -2.17 26.15
C VAL A 350 12.10 -2.41 26.27
N LEU A 351 12.90 -1.34 26.08
CA LEU A 351 14.35 -1.38 26.25
C LEU A 351 14.76 -0.81 27.63
N PRO A 352 15.82 -1.35 28.28
CA PRO A 352 16.67 -2.45 27.83
C PRO A 352 15.98 -3.82 27.91
N LEU A 353 16.42 -4.75 27.06
CA LEU A 353 15.99 -6.15 27.14
C LEU A 353 16.55 -6.81 28.42
N PRO A 354 15.89 -7.86 28.95
CA PRO A 354 16.47 -8.65 30.04
C PRO A 354 17.80 -9.26 29.61
N THR A 355 18.70 -9.46 30.58
CA THR A 355 20.07 -9.95 30.32
C THR A 355 20.12 -11.41 29.88
N GLU A 356 19.10 -12.20 30.20
CA GLU A 356 19.01 -13.62 29.82
C GLU A 356 17.56 -14.04 29.57
N CYS A 357 17.38 -15.03 28.69
CA CYS A 357 16.12 -15.76 28.58
C CYS A 357 16.05 -16.85 29.66
N GLN A 358 14.88 -16.99 30.29
CA GLN A 358 14.63 -17.97 31.34
C GLN A 358 14.21 -19.32 30.75
N GLU A 359 14.46 -20.42 31.46
CA GLU A 359 14.02 -21.74 31.00
C GLU A 359 12.49 -21.79 30.84
N ALA A 360 12.06 -22.43 29.76
CA ALA A 360 10.66 -22.61 29.46
C ALA A 360 10.02 -23.51 30.53
N THR A 361 8.96 -22.99 31.12
CA THR A 361 8.09 -23.73 32.05
C THR A 361 6.67 -23.72 31.49
N CYS A 362 5.83 -24.69 31.84
CA CYS A 362 4.42 -24.73 31.45
C CYS A 362 3.52 -24.44 32.65
N LEU A 363 2.51 -23.59 32.45
CA LEU A 363 1.49 -23.33 33.46
C LEU A 363 0.38 -24.36 33.33
N TYR A 364 -0.06 -24.95 34.43
CA TYR A 364 -1.16 -25.93 34.40
C TYR A 364 -2.48 -25.31 33.96
N GLU A 365 -2.67 -24.03 34.27
CA GLU A 365 -3.82 -23.23 33.87
C GLU A 365 -3.91 -23.09 32.35
N GLN A 366 -2.84 -23.37 31.59
CA GLN A 366 -2.86 -23.43 30.13
C GLN A 366 -3.21 -24.82 29.60
N ALA A 367 -3.26 -25.85 30.45
CA ALA A 367 -3.73 -27.19 30.10
C ALA A 367 -5.26 -27.34 30.24
N VAL A 368 -6.01 -26.22 30.29
CA VAL A 368 -7.41 -26.10 30.74
C VAL A 368 -8.27 -27.32 30.41
N ILE A 369 -8.73 -27.97 31.47
CA ILE A 369 -9.72 -29.04 31.46
C ILE A 369 -11.11 -28.38 31.41
N GLN A 370 -11.93 -28.71 30.40
CA GLN A 370 -13.37 -28.43 30.44
C GLN A 370 -14.00 -29.19 31.62
N SER A 371 -15.07 -28.64 32.22
CA SER A 371 -15.73 -29.21 33.41
C SER A 371 -16.19 -30.67 33.24
N ASP A 372 -16.41 -31.12 32.00
CA ASP A 372 -16.99 -32.44 31.65
C ASP A 372 -15.97 -33.40 31.00
N SER A 373 -14.71 -33.40 31.46
CA SER A 373 -13.62 -34.16 30.82
C SER A 373 -13.59 -35.67 31.04
N ASN A 374 -14.53 -36.23 31.81
CA ASN A 374 -14.65 -37.68 32.11
C ASN A 374 -13.34 -38.35 32.56
N MET A 375 -12.47 -37.58 33.22
CA MET A 375 -11.20 -38.03 33.80
C MET A 375 -11.32 -38.31 35.29
N GLN A 376 -10.46 -39.20 35.79
CA GLN A 376 -10.28 -39.42 37.22
C GLN A 376 -9.80 -38.14 37.90
N PRO A 377 -10.12 -37.93 39.19
CA PRO A 377 -9.73 -36.73 39.94
C PRO A 377 -8.24 -36.69 40.31
N TYR A 378 -7.51 -37.79 40.08
CA TYR A 378 -6.08 -37.89 40.32
C TYR A 378 -5.32 -38.02 39.00
N PHE A 379 -4.09 -37.52 39.00
CA PHE A 379 -3.17 -37.59 37.88
C PHE A 379 -1.74 -37.79 38.37
N ILE A 380 -0.90 -38.33 37.50
CA ILE A 380 0.52 -38.54 37.80
C ILE A 380 1.35 -37.48 37.11
N VAL A 381 2.21 -36.81 37.87
CA VAL A 381 3.22 -35.90 37.32
C VAL A 381 4.57 -36.61 37.35
N VAL A 382 5.23 -36.65 36.20
CA VAL A 382 6.59 -37.17 36.02
C VAL A 382 7.49 -36.02 35.61
N ARG A 383 8.30 -35.52 36.54
CA ARG A 383 9.28 -34.43 36.27
C ARG A 383 10.63 -34.97 35.79
N SER A 384 10.99 -36.16 36.26
CA SER A 384 12.17 -36.93 35.86
C SER A 384 11.88 -38.42 36.06
N THR A 385 12.80 -39.30 35.67
CA THR A 385 12.64 -40.76 35.86
C THR A 385 12.52 -41.20 37.32
N ILE A 386 12.84 -40.32 38.27
CA ILE A 386 12.89 -40.60 39.72
C ILE A 386 11.81 -39.80 40.49
N ASP A 387 11.26 -38.72 39.91
CA ASP A 387 10.30 -37.83 40.56
C ASP A 387 8.90 -38.02 39.96
N VAL A 388 8.19 -39.01 40.51
CA VAL A 388 6.81 -39.40 40.14
C VAL A 388 5.90 -39.11 41.33
N VAL A 389 4.97 -38.17 41.16
CA VAL A 389 4.05 -37.76 42.23
C VAL A 389 2.61 -37.94 41.79
N ASN A 390 1.81 -38.59 42.63
CA ASN A 390 0.37 -38.69 42.45
C ASN A 390 -0.30 -37.47 43.10
N LEU A 391 -1.07 -36.71 42.33
CA LEU A 391 -1.68 -35.46 42.76
C LEU A 391 -3.18 -35.47 42.45
N THR A 392 -3.96 -34.88 43.35
CA THR A 392 -5.40 -34.59 43.16
C THR A 392 -5.67 -33.12 42.91
N ARG A 393 -4.65 -32.26 43.09
CA ARG A 393 -4.73 -30.82 42.86
C ARG A 393 -3.38 -30.30 42.34
N HIS A 394 -3.45 -29.33 41.43
CA HIS A 394 -2.27 -28.62 40.94
C HIS A 394 -1.56 -27.85 42.07
N ALA A 395 -0.22 -27.85 42.07
CA ALA A 395 0.59 -27.19 43.10
C ALA A 395 0.67 -25.66 42.95
N GLY A 396 0.12 -25.08 41.87
CA GLY A 396 0.17 -23.64 41.59
C GLY A 396 1.54 -23.13 41.15
N VAL A 397 2.47 -24.03 40.79
CA VAL A 397 3.84 -23.70 40.40
C VAL A 397 4.08 -24.13 38.94
N PRO A 398 4.78 -23.33 38.11
CA PRO A 398 5.10 -23.71 36.74
C PRO A 398 5.89 -25.03 36.66
N TYR A 399 5.55 -25.88 35.70
CA TYR A 399 6.22 -27.14 35.46
C TYR A 399 7.45 -26.98 34.57
N PRO A 400 8.60 -27.57 34.91
CA PRO A 400 9.78 -27.50 34.06
C PRO A 400 9.55 -28.22 32.73
N ARG A 401 10.31 -27.79 31.72
CA ARG A 401 10.36 -28.41 30.40
C ARG A 401 10.58 -29.93 30.51
N GLY A 402 9.89 -30.69 29.66
CA GLY A 402 9.96 -32.15 29.66
C GLY A 402 9.10 -32.84 30.72
N THR A 403 8.45 -32.10 31.63
CA THR A 403 7.48 -32.69 32.56
C THR A 403 6.34 -33.34 31.80
N VAL A 404 5.99 -34.57 32.17
CA VAL A 404 4.83 -35.31 31.64
C VAL A 404 3.75 -35.36 32.71
N ILE A 405 2.52 -34.99 32.34
CA ILE A 405 1.33 -35.23 33.17
C ILE A 405 0.50 -36.33 32.51
N ARG A 406 0.24 -37.39 33.28
CA ARG A 406 -0.56 -38.54 32.88
C ARG A 406 -1.92 -38.49 33.58
N TYR A 407 -2.96 -38.40 32.77
CA TYR A 407 -4.37 -38.45 33.17
C TYR A 407 -4.95 -39.84 32.90
N PHE A 408 -5.98 -40.18 33.67
CA PHE A 408 -6.70 -41.46 33.57
C PHE A 408 -8.18 -41.19 33.27
N CYS A 409 -8.75 -41.97 32.36
CA CYS A 409 -10.19 -41.87 32.06
C CYS A 409 -11.03 -42.59 33.13
N LYS A 410 -12.26 -42.11 33.36
CA LYS A 410 -13.26 -42.83 34.16
C LYS A 410 -13.69 -44.11 33.44
N ASP A 411 -14.24 -45.06 34.19
CA ASP A 411 -14.79 -46.29 33.63
C ASP A 411 -15.88 -45.99 32.59
N GLY A 412 -15.85 -46.72 31.47
CA GLY A 412 -16.71 -46.45 30.32
C GLY A 412 -16.20 -45.36 29.36
N TYR A 413 -15.05 -44.73 29.65
CA TYR A 413 -14.41 -43.72 28.79
C TYR A 413 -12.99 -44.13 28.36
N GLU A 414 -12.49 -43.51 27.30
CA GLU A 414 -11.15 -43.69 26.72
C GLU A 414 -10.62 -42.38 26.10
N SER A 415 -9.33 -42.31 25.81
CA SER A 415 -8.74 -41.18 25.06
C SER A 415 -9.09 -41.27 23.58
N ILE A 416 -8.81 -40.19 22.82
CA ILE A 416 -8.95 -40.15 21.35
C ILE A 416 -8.21 -41.32 20.66
N ASN A 417 -7.12 -41.79 21.28
CA ASN A 417 -6.32 -42.90 20.77
C ASN A 417 -6.74 -44.27 21.34
N GLN A 418 -7.96 -44.39 21.89
CA GLN A 418 -8.51 -45.62 22.47
C GLN A 418 -7.68 -46.22 23.62
N ASN A 419 -6.94 -45.36 24.34
CA ASN A 419 -6.18 -45.73 25.52
C ASN A 419 -6.91 -45.29 26.79
N SER A 420 -6.73 -46.01 27.89
CA SER A 420 -7.25 -45.63 29.22
C SER A 420 -6.55 -44.40 29.83
N GLU A 421 -5.50 -43.90 29.19
CA GLU A 421 -4.63 -42.85 29.69
C GLU A 421 -4.38 -41.77 28.62
N LEU A 422 -4.11 -40.54 29.07
CA LEU A 422 -3.74 -39.41 28.23
C LEU A 422 -2.53 -38.70 28.82
N ASN A 423 -1.47 -38.54 28.02
CA ASN A 423 -0.24 -37.90 28.45
C ASN A 423 -0.10 -36.53 27.76
N ILE A 424 0.24 -35.50 28.52
CA ILE A 424 0.68 -34.20 28.00
C ILE A 424 2.10 -33.91 28.49
N THR A 425 2.91 -33.34 27.60
CA THR A 425 4.31 -33.03 27.89
C THR A 425 4.54 -31.53 27.79
N CYS A 426 5.30 -30.95 28.72
CA CYS A 426 5.71 -29.56 28.65
C CYS A 426 6.78 -29.38 27.56
N GLY A 427 6.40 -28.75 26.45
CA GLY A 427 7.25 -28.55 25.27
C GLY A 427 8.25 -27.39 25.40
N ASP A 428 9.10 -27.23 24.38
CA ASP A 428 10.21 -26.26 24.35
C ASP A 428 9.78 -24.79 24.37
N TYR A 429 8.50 -24.50 24.11
CA TYR A 429 7.96 -23.13 24.08
C TYR A 429 7.05 -22.82 25.27
N GLY A 430 7.14 -23.62 26.35
CA GLY A 430 6.32 -23.44 27.55
C GLY A 430 4.83 -23.71 27.32
N GLN A 431 4.53 -24.61 26.37
CA GLN A 431 3.18 -25.05 26.01
C GLN A 431 3.04 -26.57 26.22
N TRP A 432 1.84 -27.01 26.61
CA TRP A 432 1.51 -28.42 26.73
C TRP A 432 1.24 -29.05 25.36
N ILE A 433 1.84 -30.22 25.13
CA ILE A 433 1.74 -30.95 23.86
C ILE A 433 1.45 -32.44 24.14
N PRO A 434 0.38 -33.03 23.58
CA PRO A 434 -0.70 -32.36 22.88
C PRO A 434 -1.54 -31.49 23.83
N GLN A 435 -2.41 -30.64 23.27
CA GLN A 435 -3.44 -29.98 24.06
C GLN A 435 -4.42 -31.03 24.59
N LEU A 436 -4.86 -30.87 25.83
CA LEU A 436 -5.69 -31.86 26.52
C LEU A 436 -7.14 -31.76 26.02
N VAL A 437 -7.72 -32.86 25.51
CA VAL A 437 -9.07 -32.86 24.87
C VAL A 437 -10.13 -33.62 25.71
N GLY A 438 -9.80 -34.09 26.92
CA GLY A 438 -10.74 -34.89 27.72
C GLY A 438 -10.85 -36.36 27.26
N CYS A 439 -11.60 -37.17 28.00
CA CYS A 439 -11.91 -38.56 27.64
C CYS A 439 -13.29 -38.68 26.97
N ILE A 440 -13.39 -39.53 25.96
CA ILE A 440 -14.59 -39.82 25.16
C ILE A 440 -15.21 -41.15 25.62
N ALA A 441 -16.53 -41.33 25.44
CA ALA A 441 -17.19 -42.58 25.81
C ALA A 441 -16.71 -43.75 24.93
N ARG A 442 -16.50 -44.93 25.51
CA ARG A 442 -16.15 -46.13 24.76
C ARG A 442 -17.31 -46.53 23.85
N ILE A 443 -17.00 -46.75 22.59
CA ILE A 443 -17.95 -47.34 21.65
C ILE A 443 -17.94 -48.84 21.91
N GLU A 444 -19.09 -49.43 22.30
CA GLU A 444 -19.20 -50.87 22.47
C GLU A 444 -18.78 -51.58 21.18
N LYS A 445 -17.83 -52.51 21.29
CA LYS A 445 -17.45 -53.38 20.16
C LYS A 445 -18.68 -54.19 19.78
N VAL A 446 -19.25 -53.88 18.61
CA VAL A 446 -20.34 -54.67 18.01
C VAL A 446 -19.91 -56.16 17.99
N PRO A 447 -20.71 -57.09 18.52
CA PRO A 447 -20.33 -58.50 18.55
C PRO A 447 -20.29 -59.04 17.12
N VAL A 448 -19.10 -59.43 16.67
CA VAL A 448 -18.91 -60.10 15.37
C VAL A 448 -19.34 -61.56 15.54
N SER A 449 -20.37 -62.00 14.81
CA SER A 449 -20.78 -63.40 14.82
C SER A 449 -19.77 -64.28 14.08
N LEU A 450 -19.67 -65.54 14.50
CA LEU A 450 -18.71 -66.58 14.11
C LEU A 450 -18.71 -67.01 12.62
N THR A 451 -19.30 -66.23 11.71
CA THR A 451 -19.30 -66.54 10.26
C THR A 451 -18.73 -65.43 9.37
N GLY A 452 -18.22 -64.32 9.92
CA GLY A 452 -17.42 -63.36 9.16
C GLY A 452 -18.13 -62.70 7.97
N ARG A 453 -19.46 -62.77 7.87
CA ARG A 453 -20.25 -62.01 6.89
C ARG A 453 -21.26 -61.13 7.61
N PHE A 454 -20.96 -59.83 7.62
CA PHE A 454 -21.97 -58.80 7.82
C PHE A 454 -22.92 -58.79 6.62
N GLN A 455 -24.20 -59.04 6.86
CA GLN A 455 -25.28 -58.45 6.08
C GLN A 455 -26.00 -57.48 7.00
N SER A 456 -25.61 -56.20 6.97
CA SER A 456 -26.54 -55.14 7.33
C SER A 456 -27.29 -54.74 6.06
N ALA A 457 -28.61 -54.60 6.15
CA ALA A 457 -29.30 -53.71 5.22
C ALA A 457 -28.64 -52.33 5.37
N PRO A 458 -28.40 -51.58 4.27
CA PRO A 458 -27.72 -50.30 4.35
C PRO A 458 -28.63 -49.33 5.09
N GLU A 459 -28.39 -49.14 6.39
CA GLU A 459 -28.94 -48.02 7.14
C GLU A 459 -27.89 -46.91 7.07
N GLU A 460 -28.05 -46.05 6.07
CA GLU A 460 -27.28 -44.82 5.95
C GLU A 460 -27.55 -43.95 7.18
N ALA A 461 -26.49 -43.50 7.86
CA ALA A 461 -26.62 -42.49 8.90
C ALA A 461 -27.35 -41.26 8.33
N GLU A 462 -28.45 -40.86 8.96
CA GLU A 462 -29.37 -39.78 8.52
C GLU A 462 -28.66 -38.42 8.28
N SER A 463 -27.43 -38.27 8.79
CA SER A 463 -26.57 -37.09 8.62
C SER A 463 -25.55 -37.20 7.47
N ALA A 464 -25.12 -38.41 7.10
CA ALA A 464 -24.07 -38.62 6.09
C ALA A 464 -24.59 -38.45 4.65
N THR A 465 -25.85 -38.80 4.38
CA THR A 465 -26.54 -38.55 3.10
C THR A 465 -26.80 -37.06 2.86
N LYS A 466 -27.04 -36.29 3.93
CA LYS A 466 -27.24 -34.83 3.85
C LYS A 466 -25.93 -34.06 3.70
N LEU A 467 -24.84 -34.47 4.36
CA LEU A 467 -23.55 -33.78 4.25
C LEU A 467 -22.80 -34.10 2.94
N SER A 468 -22.91 -35.33 2.43
CA SER A 468 -22.33 -35.71 1.13
C SER A 468 -23.01 -34.96 -0.03
N SER A 469 -24.35 -34.90 -0.04
CA SER A 469 -25.10 -34.24 -1.11
C SER A 469 -24.85 -32.72 -1.19
N ILE A 470 -24.70 -32.03 -0.05
CA ILE A 470 -24.41 -30.59 -0.04
C ILE A 470 -23.01 -30.31 -0.62
N MET A 471 -22.01 -31.12 -0.29
CA MET A 471 -20.66 -30.99 -0.85
C MET A 471 -20.65 -31.20 -2.37
N PHE A 472 -21.35 -32.23 -2.87
CA PHE A 472 -21.48 -32.45 -4.31
C PHE A 472 -22.20 -31.29 -5.01
N ILE A 473 -23.30 -30.77 -4.45
CA ILE A 473 -24.03 -29.62 -5.01
C ILE A 473 -23.12 -28.38 -5.07
N MET A 474 -22.36 -28.09 -4.02
CA MET A 474 -21.44 -26.96 -4.01
C MET A 474 -20.32 -27.10 -5.05
N VAL A 475 -19.79 -28.32 -5.25
CA VAL A 475 -18.80 -28.60 -6.30
C VAL A 475 -19.38 -28.41 -7.70
N PHE A 476 -20.61 -28.87 -7.96
CA PHE A 476 -21.28 -28.66 -9.24
C PHE A 476 -21.63 -27.19 -9.49
N ILE A 477 -22.03 -26.42 -8.46
CA ILE A 477 -22.24 -24.97 -8.58
C ILE A 477 -20.92 -24.28 -8.90
N PHE A 478 -19.83 -24.64 -8.23
CA PHE A 478 -18.51 -24.05 -8.45
C PHE A 478 -17.99 -24.35 -9.87
N LEU A 479 -18.09 -25.59 -10.32
CA LEU A 479 -17.74 -25.98 -11.69
C LEU A 479 -18.64 -25.33 -12.74
N GLY A 480 -19.94 -25.18 -12.45
CA GLY A 480 -20.88 -24.48 -13.32
C GLY A 480 -20.56 -23.00 -13.45
N LEU A 481 -20.18 -22.32 -12.37
CA LEU A 481 -19.74 -20.93 -12.39
C LEU A 481 -18.45 -20.74 -13.18
N ILE A 482 -17.48 -21.66 -13.04
CA ILE A 482 -16.25 -21.65 -13.85
C ILE A 482 -16.59 -21.80 -15.34
N LEU A 483 -17.44 -22.76 -15.71
CA LEU A 483 -17.89 -22.95 -17.09
C LEU A 483 -18.60 -21.72 -17.66
N ILE A 484 -19.45 -21.05 -16.87
CA ILE A 484 -20.15 -19.83 -17.29
C ILE A 484 -19.16 -18.68 -17.49
N LEU A 485 -18.18 -18.53 -16.60
CA LEU A 485 -17.11 -17.53 -16.72
C LEU A 485 -16.24 -17.78 -17.95
N ASP A 486 -15.87 -19.03 -18.22
CA ASP A 486 -15.11 -19.40 -19.41
C ASP A 486 -15.91 -19.16 -20.69
N LEU A 487 -17.20 -19.54 -20.72
CA LEU A 487 -18.10 -19.26 -21.85
C LEU A 487 -18.30 -17.76 -22.09
N ALA A 488 -18.41 -16.96 -21.04
CA ALA A 488 -18.51 -15.50 -21.14
C ALA A 488 -17.22 -14.89 -21.71
N THR A 489 -16.06 -15.43 -21.32
CA THR A 489 -14.75 -15.00 -21.80
C THR A 489 -14.57 -15.37 -23.28
N ILE A 490 -14.87 -16.61 -23.67
CA ILE A 490 -14.86 -17.06 -25.06
C ILE A 490 -15.84 -16.23 -25.92
N GLY A 491 -17.03 -15.91 -25.39
CA GLY A 491 -18.01 -15.07 -26.08
C GLY A 491 -17.52 -13.64 -26.33
N ARG A 492 -16.75 -13.07 -25.40
CA ARG A 492 -16.11 -11.77 -25.54
C ARG A 492 -15.04 -11.79 -26.64
N ASP A 493 -14.19 -12.82 -26.61
CA ASP A 493 -13.10 -12.98 -27.57
C ASP A 493 -13.64 -13.24 -28.98
N PHE A 494 -14.70 -14.02 -29.13
CA PHE A 494 -15.33 -14.28 -30.41
C PHE A 494 -15.96 -13.00 -31.02
N LYS A 495 -16.56 -12.13 -30.19
CA LYS A 495 -17.06 -10.82 -30.64
C LYS A 495 -15.91 -9.93 -31.13
N GLN A 496 -14.77 -9.95 -30.44
CA GLN A 496 -13.59 -9.16 -30.81
C GLN A 496 -12.95 -9.68 -32.11
N ILE A 497 -12.83 -11.00 -32.27
CA ILE A 497 -12.38 -11.65 -33.51
C ILE A 497 -13.32 -11.31 -34.68
N LYS A 498 -14.64 -11.38 -34.49
CA LYS A 498 -15.61 -11.02 -35.54
C LYS A 498 -15.49 -9.55 -35.96
N SER A 499 -15.25 -8.64 -35.01
CA SER A 499 -14.99 -7.22 -35.31
C SER A 499 -13.71 -7.04 -36.13
N ASN A 500 -12.64 -7.72 -35.74
CA ASN A 500 -11.35 -7.68 -36.43
C ASN A 500 -11.43 -8.25 -37.86
N ILE A 501 -12.15 -9.36 -38.06
CA ILE A 501 -12.39 -9.94 -39.40
C ILE A 501 -13.20 -8.98 -40.26
N LYS A 502 -14.21 -8.30 -39.70
CA LYS A 502 -15.01 -7.31 -40.44
C LYS A 502 -14.17 -6.10 -40.87
N LEU A 503 -13.25 -5.65 -40.01
CA LEU A 503 -12.30 -4.59 -40.32
C LEU A 503 -11.29 -5.02 -41.41
N GLN A 504 -10.79 -6.26 -41.36
CA GLN A 504 -9.91 -6.78 -42.41
C GLN A 504 -10.63 -6.91 -43.76
N LYS A 505 -11.87 -7.42 -43.80
CA LYS A 505 -12.67 -7.46 -45.04
C LYS A 505 -12.89 -6.06 -45.63
N ARG A 506 -13.14 -5.04 -44.79
CA ARG A 506 -13.25 -3.64 -45.24
C ARG A 506 -11.94 -3.12 -45.84
N ARG A 507 -10.79 -3.42 -45.21
CA ARG A 507 -9.47 -3.04 -45.74
C ARG A 507 -9.16 -3.70 -47.08
N ILE A 508 -9.48 -4.99 -47.24
CA ILE A 508 -9.28 -5.73 -48.50
C ILE A 508 -10.18 -5.18 -49.61
N ASN A 509 -11.45 -4.89 -49.32
CA ASN A 509 -12.36 -4.29 -50.30
C ASN A 509 -11.94 -2.85 -50.68
N HIS A 510 -11.44 -2.07 -49.73
CA HIS A 510 -10.91 -0.74 -49.99
C HIS A 510 -9.62 -0.78 -50.83
N SER A 511 -8.78 -1.79 -50.63
CA SER A 511 -7.59 -2.05 -51.46
C SER A 511 -7.97 -2.48 -52.89
N LYS A 512 -8.96 -3.36 -53.06
CA LYS A 512 -9.47 -3.77 -54.38
C LYS A 512 -10.17 -2.65 -55.15
N ASN A 513 -10.85 -1.74 -54.47
CA ASN A 513 -11.44 -0.56 -55.11
C ASN A 513 -10.36 0.46 -55.53
N LYS A 514 -9.28 0.58 -54.75
CA LYS A 514 -8.13 1.44 -55.12
C LYS A 514 -7.36 0.91 -56.34
N SER A 515 -7.33 -0.41 -56.54
CA SER A 515 -6.69 -1.04 -57.71
C SER A 515 -7.57 -1.08 -58.98
N LYS A 516 -8.83 -0.63 -58.91
CA LYS A 516 -9.75 -0.51 -60.07
C LYS A 516 -9.93 0.93 -60.57
N MET A 517 -9.38 1.90 -59.87
CA MET A 517 -9.36 3.33 -60.26
C MET A 517 -7.94 3.82 -60.60
N GLY A 518 -7.04 2.90 -60.94
CA GLY A 518 -5.70 3.18 -61.46
C GLY A 518 -5.63 2.79 -62.93
#